data_AF-A0A2Z3GPJ3-F1
#
_entry.id   AF-A0A2Z3GPJ3-F1
#
_cell.length_a   1.000
_cell.length_b   1.000
_cell.length_c   1.000
_cell.angle_alpha   90.00
_cell.angle_beta   90.00
_cell.angle_gamma   90.00
#
_symmetry.space_group_name_H-M   'P 1'
#
loop_
_entity.id
_entity.type
_entity.pdbx_description
1 polymer ?
#
loop_
_entity_poly.entity_id
_entity_poly.type
_entity_poly.pdbx_seq_one_letter_code
_entity_poly.pdbx_strand_id
1 'polypeptide(L)'
;MRWIPCVLATALCAGVATEASAQQIMIAWGDEVSTLLLTNAALQAEIKLTGEQKGKLKPVTEKQAKFNKEFTDAFGPDAKAGFDLVQFNVMREKQAELAAEVKTALDNALTADQRKRLKQIALQAMNFMIFNDPDVAPKGPAYTDAQKAAMKEVGAALKLSDEQKKAIKVLADGVSNDSRKIREEAALGGLTPAGVGLPPEKVAAANAKLDKVRKEAWVKVETALNESQKKIWKELVGEPFDLATLRPTPKK
;
A
#
# COMPACT_ATOMS: atom_id res chain seq x y z
N MET A 1 -38.36 -13.48 28.09
CA MET A 1 -37.77 -12.27 27.49
C MET A 1 -36.26 -12.39 27.59
N ARG A 2 -35.57 -12.70 26.49
CA ARG A 2 -34.11 -12.85 26.46
C ARG A 2 -33.52 -11.54 25.92
N TRP A 3 -32.77 -10.85 26.76
CA TRP A 3 -31.98 -9.67 26.43
C TRP A 3 -30.84 -10.06 25.48
N ILE A 4 -30.76 -9.38 24.33
CA ILE A 4 -29.63 -9.44 23.40
C ILE A 4 -28.71 -8.28 23.76
N PRO A 5 -27.45 -8.52 24.18
CA PRO A 5 -26.49 -7.43 24.32
C PRO A 5 -25.99 -7.02 22.93
N CYS A 6 -26.66 -6.01 22.36
CA CYS A 6 -26.01 -5.07 21.45
C CYS A 6 -25.04 -4.24 22.29
N VAL A 7 -23.72 -4.37 22.12
CA VAL A 7 -22.69 -3.31 22.29
C VAL A 7 -21.32 -3.98 22.15
N LEU A 8 -20.64 -3.74 21.02
CA LEU A 8 -19.18 -3.62 20.82
C LEU A 8 -18.85 -3.76 19.32
N ALA A 9 -19.23 -2.76 18.53
CA ALA A 9 -18.82 -2.64 17.13
C ALA A 9 -18.44 -1.18 16.86
N THR A 10 -17.41 -0.67 17.54
CA THR A 10 -16.94 0.71 17.33
C THR A 10 -15.49 0.87 17.79
N ALA A 11 -14.53 0.31 17.06
CA ALA A 11 -13.11 0.63 17.28
C ALA A 11 -12.19 0.30 16.08
N LEU A 12 -12.63 0.51 14.84
CA LEU A 12 -11.74 0.36 13.66
C LEU A 12 -11.73 1.54 12.68
N CYS A 13 -12.42 2.65 13.00
CA CYS A 13 -12.46 3.85 12.14
C CYS A 13 -11.84 5.12 12.74
N ALA A 14 -11.30 5.06 13.96
CA ALA A 14 -10.78 6.24 14.66
C ALA A 14 -9.26 6.37 14.49
N GLY A 15 -8.86 7.09 13.44
CA GLY A 15 -7.46 7.45 13.21
C GLY A 15 -7.26 8.03 11.82
N VAL A 16 -7.77 9.24 11.55
CA VAL A 16 -7.32 10.04 10.40
C VAL A 16 -7.12 11.46 10.88
N ALA A 17 -5.86 11.81 11.15
CA ALA A 17 -5.44 13.19 11.24
C ALA A 17 -5.51 13.81 9.83
N THR A 18 -6.15 14.96 9.74
CA THR A 18 -6.23 15.79 8.55
C THR A 18 -4.89 16.49 8.29
N GLU A 19 -4.61 16.71 7.00
CA GLU A 19 -3.60 17.59 6.39
C GLU A 19 -2.31 16.93 5.87
N ALA A 20 -2.31 16.67 4.55
CA ALA A 20 -1.23 16.92 3.56
C ALA A 20 -1.39 15.95 2.37
N SER A 21 -2.03 16.38 1.27
CA SER A 21 -2.13 15.56 0.06
C SER A 21 -2.01 16.38 -1.22
N ALA A 22 -0.84 16.34 -1.86
CA ALA A 22 -0.65 16.86 -3.22
C ALA A 22 0.26 16.01 -4.13
N GLN A 23 0.84 14.90 -3.65
CA GLN A 23 1.63 14.01 -4.51
C GLN A 23 1.29 12.55 -4.19
N GLN A 24 0.43 11.97 -5.03
CA GLN A 24 0.18 10.54 -5.00
C GLN A 24 1.25 9.90 -5.88
N ILE A 25 2.44 9.71 -5.31
CA ILE A 25 3.42 8.81 -5.91
C ILE A 25 2.69 7.49 -6.11
N MET A 26 2.75 6.95 -7.33
CA MET A 26 2.32 5.58 -7.60
C MET A 26 3.25 4.66 -6.83
N ILE A 27 2.97 4.51 -5.55
CA ILE A 27 3.54 3.52 -4.68
C ILE A 27 3.14 2.18 -5.31
N ALA A 28 4.06 1.52 -6.02
CA ALA A 28 3.87 0.18 -6.56
C ALA A 28 3.79 -0.80 -5.37
N TRP A 29 2.55 -1.07 -4.97
CA TRP A 29 2.13 -1.65 -3.70
C TRP A 29 2.84 -2.98 -3.30
N GLY A 30 2.93 -3.28 -2.00
CA GLY A 30 3.39 -4.58 -1.49
C GLY A 30 4.88 -4.61 -1.11
N ASP A 31 5.78 -4.84 -2.07
CA ASP A 31 7.24 -4.85 -1.81
C ASP A 31 7.78 -3.47 -1.45
N GLU A 32 7.06 -2.40 -1.82
CA GLU A 32 7.50 -1.05 -1.51
C GLU A 32 7.45 -0.70 -0.04
N VAL A 33 6.64 -1.33 0.82
CA VAL A 33 6.70 -0.99 2.26
C VAL A 33 8.07 -1.38 2.84
N SER A 34 8.65 -2.48 2.33
CA SER A 34 10.03 -2.90 2.65
C SER A 34 11.05 -1.90 2.12
N THR A 35 10.89 -1.40 0.89
CA THR A 35 11.79 -0.38 0.32
C THR A 35 11.63 0.99 1.02
N LEU A 36 10.41 1.37 1.38
CA LEU A 36 10.09 2.60 2.10
C LEU A 36 10.73 2.60 3.48
N LEU A 37 10.88 1.44 4.13
CA LEU A 37 11.56 1.35 5.42
C LEU A 37 12.99 1.90 5.37
N LEU A 38 13.67 1.82 4.22
CA LEU A 38 15.03 2.35 4.06
C LEU A 38 15.10 3.87 4.16
N THR A 39 14.01 4.58 3.83
CA THR A 39 14.00 6.04 3.66
C THR A 39 12.96 6.77 4.49
N ASN A 40 11.94 6.07 5.00
CA ASN A 40 10.83 6.68 5.73
C ASN A 40 11.05 6.63 7.25
N ALA A 41 11.31 7.80 7.85
CA ALA A 41 11.59 7.91 9.28
C ALA A 41 10.41 7.49 10.17
N ALA A 42 9.16 7.76 9.76
CA ALA A 42 7.97 7.38 10.53
C ALA A 42 7.82 5.86 10.60
N LEU A 43 8.02 5.16 9.46
CA LEU A 43 8.00 3.71 9.40
C LEU A 43 9.16 3.10 10.21
N GLN A 44 10.36 3.67 10.12
CA GLN A 44 11.50 3.25 10.95
C GLN A 44 11.23 3.40 12.45
N ALA A 45 10.56 4.49 12.86
CA ALA A 45 10.17 4.71 14.25
C ALA A 45 9.09 3.71 14.70
N GLU A 46 8.07 3.48 13.87
CA GLU A 46 7.01 2.50 14.12
C GLU A 46 7.55 1.09 14.36
N ILE A 47 8.45 0.63 13.50
CA ILE A 47 9.07 -0.70 13.67
C ILE A 47 10.25 -0.69 14.65
N LYS A 48 10.50 0.44 15.34
CA LYS A 48 11.56 0.61 16.34
C LYS A 48 12.94 0.20 15.83
N LEU A 49 13.29 0.64 14.62
CA LEU A 49 14.54 0.29 13.95
C LEU A 49 15.74 0.87 14.73
N THR A 50 16.65 0.00 15.20
CA THR A 50 17.79 0.42 16.03
C THR A 50 18.90 1.06 15.18
N GLY A 51 19.82 1.78 15.84
CA GLY A 51 20.99 2.36 15.17
C GLY A 51 21.88 1.30 14.49
N GLU A 52 22.07 0.14 15.12
CA GLU A 52 22.82 -0.98 14.55
C GLU A 52 22.15 -1.52 13.28
N GLN A 53 20.82 -1.71 13.32
CA GLN A 53 20.06 -2.18 12.17
C GLN A 53 20.09 -1.17 11.02
N LYS A 54 19.99 0.14 11.30
CA LYS A 54 20.19 1.20 10.30
C LYS A 54 21.59 1.12 9.69
N GLY A 55 22.62 0.84 10.49
CA GLY A 55 23.98 0.58 10.02
C GLY A 55 24.04 -0.59 9.03
N LYS A 56 23.39 -1.71 9.34
CA LYS A 56 23.30 -2.89 8.46
C LYS A 56 22.54 -2.61 7.15
N LEU A 57 21.54 -1.74 7.19
CA LEU A 57 20.73 -1.37 6.01
C LEU A 57 21.32 -0.24 5.17
N LYS A 58 22.37 0.44 5.65
CA LYS A 58 23.00 1.56 4.94
C LYS A 58 23.47 1.20 3.52
N PRO A 59 24.14 0.06 3.25
CA PRO A 59 24.61 -0.26 1.91
C PRO A 59 23.48 -0.39 0.89
N VAL A 60 22.38 -1.07 1.24
CA VAL A 60 21.21 -1.20 0.35
C VAL A 60 20.45 0.11 0.20
N THR A 61 20.47 0.97 1.23
CA THR A 61 19.89 2.32 1.16
C THR A 61 20.64 3.20 0.16
N GLU A 62 21.98 3.15 0.15
CA GLU A 62 22.82 3.88 -0.80
C GLU A 62 22.62 3.39 -2.24
N LYS A 63 22.52 2.06 -2.44
CA LYS A 63 22.18 1.47 -3.74
C LYS A 63 20.80 1.92 -4.23
N GLN A 64 19.79 1.93 -3.37
CA GLN A 64 18.46 2.43 -3.71
C GLN A 64 18.46 3.91 -4.08
N ALA A 65 19.19 4.74 -3.33
CA ALA A 65 19.32 6.16 -3.66
C ALA A 65 19.99 6.36 -5.03
N LYS A 66 21.03 5.59 -5.34
CA LYS A 66 21.70 5.61 -6.65
C LYS A 66 20.76 5.15 -7.77
N PHE A 67 20.04 4.05 -7.58
CA PHE A 67 19.05 3.57 -8.55
C PHE A 67 17.96 4.63 -8.81
N ASN A 68 17.39 5.23 -7.77
CA ASN A 68 16.37 6.27 -7.92
C ASN A 68 16.90 7.48 -8.71
N LYS A 69 18.17 7.85 -8.51
CA LYS A 69 18.82 8.90 -9.29
C LYS A 69 18.97 8.47 -10.76
N GLU A 70 19.52 7.29 -11.04
CA GLU A 70 19.66 6.75 -12.40
C GLU A 70 18.31 6.68 -13.13
N PHE A 71 17.26 6.25 -12.43
CA PHE A 71 15.91 6.20 -12.96
C PHE A 71 15.36 7.59 -13.27
N THR A 72 15.57 8.56 -12.37
CA THR A 72 15.13 9.94 -12.57
C THR A 72 15.90 10.63 -13.71
N ASP A 73 17.20 10.40 -13.81
CA ASP A 73 18.03 10.94 -14.90
C ASP A 73 17.60 10.36 -16.27
N ALA A 74 17.09 9.12 -16.29
CA ALA A 74 16.65 8.43 -17.50
C ALA A 74 15.18 8.72 -17.90
N PHE A 75 14.28 8.86 -16.93
CA PHE A 75 12.81 8.92 -17.17
C PHE A 75 12.12 10.11 -16.48
N GLY A 76 12.88 11.00 -15.84
CA GLY A 76 12.35 12.19 -15.18
C GLY A 76 11.89 13.26 -16.18
N PRO A 77 11.28 14.35 -15.68
CA PRO A 77 10.81 15.45 -16.51
C PRO A 77 11.89 16.11 -17.38
N ASP A 78 13.14 16.07 -16.92
CA ASP A 78 14.31 16.66 -17.60
C ASP A 78 15.06 15.63 -18.49
N ALA A 79 14.54 14.40 -18.63
CA ALA A 79 15.14 13.39 -19.47
C ALA A 79 15.21 13.89 -20.93
N LYS A 80 16.43 14.01 -21.46
CA LYS A 80 16.68 14.56 -22.81
C LYS A 80 16.23 13.62 -23.93
N ALA A 81 16.10 12.34 -23.64
CA ALA A 81 15.67 11.32 -24.57
C ALA A 81 14.20 10.97 -24.32
N GLY A 82 13.44 10.73 -25.39
CA GLY A 82 12.09 10.16 -25.27
C GLY A 82 12.13 8.78 -24.59
N PHE A 83 10.95 8.21 -24.34
CA PHE A 83 10.84 6.91 -23.67
C PHE A 83 11.55 5.80 -24.47
N ASP A 84 12.63 5.26 -23.90
CA ASP A 84 13.37 4.12 -24.44
C ASP A 84 12.95 2.83 -23.72
N LEU A 85 12.26 1.94 -24.45
CA LEU A 85 11.76 0.66 -23.92
C LEU A 85 12.89 -0.29 -23.50
N VAL A 86 14.03 -0.27 -24.19
CA VAL A 86 15.19 -1.12 -23.86
C VAL A 86 15.79 -0.63 -22.55
N GLN A 87 16.03 0.67 -22.43
CA GLN A 87 16.52 1.25 -21.18
C GLN A 87 15.54 1.02 -20.02
N PHE A 88 14.23 1.08 -20.28
CA PHE A 88 13.20 0.83 -19.27
C PHE A 88 13.25 -0.61 -18.76
N ASN A 89 13.40 -1.59 -19.66
CA ASN A 89 13.54 -2.99 -19.28
C ASN A 89 14.82 -3.24 -18.46
N VAL A 90 15.94 -2.61 -18.83
CA VAL A 90 17.19 -2.68 -18.05
C VAL A 90 17.01 -2.10 -16.64
N MET A 91 16.33 -0.97 -16.49
CA MET A 91 16.04 -0.42 -15.16
C MET A 91 15.08 -1.30 -14.37
N ARG A 92 14.11 -1.96 -15.02
CA ARG A 92 13.20 -2.90 -14.36
C ARG A 92 13.93 -4.12 -13.82
N GLU A 93 14.89 -4.66 -14.58
CA GLU A 93 15.75 -5.77 -14.12
C GLU A 93 16.62 -5.36 -12.93
N LYS A 94 17.31 -4.21 -13.02
CA LYS A 94 18.05 -3.63 -11.89
C LYS A 94 17.17 -3.42 -10.66
N GLN A 95 15.92 -2.98 -10.84
CA GLN A 95 14.97 -2.79 -9.75
C GLN A 95 14.64 -4.13 -9.07
N ALA A 96 14.44 -5.20 -9.84
CA ALA A 96 14.15 -6.52 -9.31
C ALA A 96 15.35 -7.11 -8.53
N GLU A 97 16.57 -6.96 -9.06
CA GLU A 97 17.79 -7.36 -8.36
C GLU A 97 17.96 -6.61 -7.04
N LEU A 98 17.78 -5.28 -7.07
CA LEU A 98 17.85 -4.45 -5.88
C LEU A 98 16.76 -4.82 -4.86
N ALA A 99 15.54 -5.11 -5.30
CA ALA A 99 14.47 -5.55 -4.41
C ALA A 99 14.83 -6.87 -3.69
N ALA A 100 15.47 -7.82 -4.39
CA ALA A 100 15.95 -9.06 -3.78
C ALA A 100 17.08 -8.82 -2.75
N GLU A 101 18.00 -7.89 -3.04
CA GLU A 101 19.03 -7.48 -2.08
C GLU A 101 18.41 -6.81 -0.83
N VAL A 102 17.46 -5.90 -1.03
CA VAL A 102 16.73 -5.23 0.06
C VAL A 102 16.02 -6.26 0.93
N LYS A 103 15.29 -7.19 0.33
CA LYS A 103 14.62 -8.28 1.07
C LYS A 103 15.61 -9.06 1.92
N THR A 104 16.74 -9.48 1.34
CA THR A 104 17.78 -10.23 2.06
C THR A 104 18.38 -9.42 3.22
N ALA A 105 18.65 -8.13 2.99
CA ALA A 105 19.18 -7.24 4.02
C ALA A 105 18.19 -7.05 5.18
N LEU A 106 16.90 -6.91 4.88
CA LEU A 106 15.84 -6.82 5.89
C LEU A 106 15.66 -8.12 6.67
N ASP A 107 15.70 -9.27 5.99
CA ASP A 107 15.62 -10.59 6.64
C ASP A 107 16.76 -10.79 7.65
N ASN A 108 17.96 -10.31 7.33
CA ASN A 108 19.14 -10.41 8.20
C ASN A 108 19.18 -9.33 9.31
N ALA A 109 18.68 -8.12 9.04
CA ALA A 109 18.77 -7.01 9.97
C ALA A 109 17.62 -6.97 10.98
N LEU A 110 16.40 -7.31 10.57
CA LEU A 110 15.20 -7.18 11.40
C LEU A 110 15.00 -8.38 12.33
N THR A 111 14.35 -8.14 13.46
CA THR A 111 13.85 -9.22 14.33
C THR A 111 12.57 -9.84 13.75
N ALA A 112 12.14 -10.98 14.31
CA ALA A 112 10.88 -11.61 13.92
C ALA A 112 9.67 -10.68 14.13
N ASP A 113 9.62 -9.98 15.27
CA ASP A 113 8.53 -9.06 15.60
C ASP A 113 8.50 -7.84 14.67
N GLN A 114 9.67 -7.31 14.30
CA GLN A 114 9.76 -6.20 13.34
C GLN A 114 9.29 -6.62 11.95
N ARG A 115 9.68 -7.80 11.47
CA ARG A 115 9.18 -8.36 10.20
C ARG A 115 7.67 -8.58 10.24
N LYS A 116 7.15 -9.11 11.35
CA LYS A 116 5.71 -9.30 11.55
C LYS A 116 4.98 -7.95 11.48
N ARG A 117 5.47 -6.92 12.15
CA ARG A 117 4.88 -5.58 12.13
C ARG A 117 4.95 -4.93 10.75
N LEU A 118 6.08 -5.07 10.06
CA LEU A 118 6.23 -4.55 8.69
C LEU A 118 5.23 -5.21 7.73
N LYS A 119 5.03 -6.52 7.84
CA LYS A 119 4.03 -7.27 7.08
C LYS A 119 2.60 -6.83 7.39
N GLN A 120 2.28 -6.64 8.66
CA GLN A 120 0.99 -6.08 9.09
C GLN A 120 0.71 -4.73 8.42
N ILE A 121 1.69 -3.82 8.40
CA ILE A 121 1.60 -2.51 7.73
C ILE A 121 1.44 -2.67 6.22
N ALA A 122 2.17 -3.60 5.59
CA ALA A 122 2.04 -3.89 4.17
C ALA A 122 0.63 -4.38 3.81
N LEU A 123 0.03 -5.24 4.63
CA LEU A 123 -1.37 -5.68 4.44
C LEU A 123 -2.35 -4.52 4.58
N GLN A 124 -2.15 -3.62 5.54
CA GLN A 124 -2.96 -2.40 5.66
C GLN A 124 -2.82 -1.51 4.41
N ALA A 125 -1.60 -1.36 3.88
CA ALA A 125 -1.35 -0.59 2.66
C ALA A 125 -2.02 -1.21 1.43
N MET A 126 -2.05 -2.54 1.31
CA MET A 126 -2.75 -3.24 0.21
C MET A 126 -4.26 -3.03 0.21
N ASN A 127 -4.85 -2.74 1.39
CA ASN A 127 -6.26 -2.40 1.52
C ASN A 127 -7.17 -3.48 0.84
N PHE A 128 -8.26 -3.11 0.17
CA PHE A 128 -9.15 -4.06 -0.52
C PHE A 128 -8.48 -4.93 -1.59
N MET A 129 -7.31 -4.54 -2.11
CA MET A 129 -6.62 -5.34 -3.13
C MET A 129 -6.21 -6.71 -2.59
N ILE A 130 -6.07 -6.86 -1.27
CA ILE A 130 -5.73 -8.12 -0.64
C ILE A 130 -6.76 -9.23 -0.89
N PHE A 131 -8.00 -8.87 -1.23
CA PHE A 131 -9.09 -9.81 -1.53
C PHE A 131 -9.27 -10.07 -3.03
N ASN A 132 -8.42 -9.48 -3.87
CA ASN A 132 -8.45 -9.79 -5.29
C ASN A 132 -7.95 -11.23 -5.52
N ASP A 133 -8.39 -11.82 -6.63
CA ASP A 133 -7.85 -13.09 -7.08
C ASP A 133 -6.42 -12.85 -7.61
N PRO A 134 -5.39 -13.45 -6.98
CA PRO A 134 -3.99 -13.25 -7.37
C PRO A 134 -3.67 -13.83 -8.76
N ASP A 135 -4.51 -14.72 -9.28
CA ASP A 135 -4.32 -15.39 -10.56
C ASP A 135 -5.13 -14.71 -11.68
N VAL A 136 -5.97 -13.73 -11.35
CA VAL A 136 -6.67 -12.87 -12.33
C VAL A 136 -5.85 -11.61 -12.61
N ALA A 137 -5.55 -11.38 -13.89
CA ALA A 137 -4.82 -10.19 -14.32
C ALA A 137 -5.58 -8.89 -13.92
N PRO A 138 -4.92 -7.94 -13.24
CA PRO A 138 -5.53 -6.65 -12.96
C PRO A 138 -5.71 -5.86 -14.25
N LYS A 139 -6.61 -4.87 -14.24
CA LYS A 139 -6.76 -3.89 -15.35
C LYS A 139 -5.59 -2.90 -15.46
N GLY A 140 -4.55 -3.08 -14.65
CA GLY A 140 -3.37 -2.21 -14.57
C GLY A 140 -2.09 -3.05 -14.56
N PRO A 141 -1.00 -2.55 -13.94
CA PRO A 141 0.22 -3.32 -13.79
C PRO A 141 -0.05 -4.67 -13.13
N ALA A 142 0.58 -5.73 -13.63
CA ALA A 142 0.48 -7.06 -13.04
C ALA A 142 0.90 -7.04 -11.58
N TYR A 143 0.26 -7.88 -10.76
CA TYR A 143 0.67 -8.03 -9.36
C TYR A 143 2.08 -8.62 -9.27
N THR A 144 2.88 -8.10 -8.34
CA THR A 144 4.17 -8.69 -7.99
C THR A 144 3.97 -10.04 -7.28
N ASP A 145 5.00 -10.88 -7.28
CA ASP A 145 4.93 -12.19 -6.62
C ASP A 145 4.67 -12.05 -5.11
N ALA A 146 5.26 -11.03 -4.47
CA ALA A 146 5.01 -10.73 -3.06
C ALA A 146 3.55 -10.33 -2.80
N GLN A 147 2.95 -9.51 -3.66
CA GLN A 147 1.53 -9.15 -3.55
C GLN A 147 0.63 -10.38 -3.71
N LYS A 148 0.90 -11.23 -4.71
CA LYS A 148 0.14 -12.48 -4.92
C LYS A 148 0.28 -13.41 -3.73
N ALA A 149 1.49 -13.56 -3.18
CA ALA A 149 1.73 -14.36 -1.99
C ALA A 149 0.92 -13.85 -0.79
N ALA A 150 0.90 -12.53 -0.56
CA ALA A 150 0.10 -11.92 0.50
C ALA A 150 -1.42 -12.17 0.30
N MET A 151 -1.94 -12.02 -0.91
CA MET A 151 -3.35 -12.33 -1.23
C MET A 151 -3.68 -13.81 -0.96
N LYS A 152 -2.80 -14.73 -1.40
CA LYS A 152 -2.96 -16.18 -1.16
C LYS A 152 -2.95 -16.51 0.32
N GLU A 153 -2.02 -15.92 1.08
CA GLU A 153 -1.92 -16.11 2.52
C GLU A 153 -3.18 -15.63 3.27
N VAL A 154 -3.65 -14.42 2.97
CA VAL A 154 -4.87 -13.89 3.58
C VAL A 154 -6.09 -14.73 3.21
N GLY A 155 -6.23 -15.12 1.94
CA GLY A 155 -7.30 -16.01 1.49
C GLY A 155 -7.29 -17.36 2.23
N ALA A 156 -6.11 -17.97 2.39
CA ALA A 156 -5.94 -19.22 3.10
C ALA A 156 -6.22 -19.09 4.61
N ALA A 157 -5.75 -18.02 5.24
CA ALA A 157 -5.95 -17.76 6.66
C ALA A 157 -7.42 -17.50 7.00
N LEU A 158 -8.13 -16.71 6.18
CA LEU A 158 -9.53 -16.37 6.41
C LEU A 158 -10.50 -17.49 6.00
N LYS A 159 -10.08 -18.42 5.13
CA LYS A 159 -10.93 -19.53 4.65
C LYS A 159 -12.32 -19.03 4.20
N LEU A 160 -12.32 -17.97 3.38
CA LEU A 160 -13.55 -17.33 2.91
C LEU A 160 -14.40 -18.33 2.11
N SER A 161 -15.71 -18.38 2.36
CA SER A 161 -16.63 -19.13 1.49
C SER A 161 -16.72 -18.48 0.10
N ASP A 162 -17.21 -19.20 -0.90
CA ASP A 162 -17.33 -18.64 -2.25
C ASP A 162 -18.35 -17.49 -2.29
N GLU A 163 -19.40 -17.53 -1.47
CA GLU A 163 -20.34 -16.42 -1.27
C GLU A 163 -19.64 -15.20 -0.66
N GLN A 164 -18.79 -15.40 0.35
CA GLN A 164 -18.02 -14.32 0.97
C GLN A 164 -17.02 -13.73 -0.01
N LYS A 165 -16.27 -14.55 -0.76
CA LYS A 165 -15.37 -14.10 -1.83
C LYS A 165 -16.12 -13.27 -2.86
N LYS A 166 -17.29 -13.75 -3.32
CA LYS A 166 -18.13 -13.03 -4.30
C LYS A 166 -18.62 -11.69 -3.74
N ALA A 167 -19.10 -11.67 -2.50
CA ALA A 167 -19.58 -10.45 -1.85
C ALA A 167 -18.44 -9.42 -1.69
N ILE A 168 -17.29 -9.85 -1.18
CA ILE A 168 -16.11 -9.00 -1.01
C ILE A 168 -15.58 -8.51 -2.36
N LYS A 169 -15.58 -9.36 -3.39
CA LYS A 169 -15.20 -8.97 -4.75
C LYS A 169 -16.11 -7.87 -5.30
N VAL A 170 -17.43 -7.99 -5.15
CA VAL A 170 -18.38 -6.94 -5.58
C VAL A 170 -18.08 -5.61 -4.87
N LEU A 171 -17.75 -5.65 -3.56
CA LEU A 171 -17.35 -4.46 -2.81
C LEU A 171 -16.03 -3.87 -3.33
N ALA A 172 -15.01 -4.70 -3.55
CA ALA A 172 -13.71 -4.27 -4.07
C ALA A 172 -13.82 -3.66 -5.48
N ASP A 173 -14.59 -4.29 -6.37
CA ASP A 173 -14.88 -3.78 -7.71
C ASP A 173 -15.65 -2.45 -7.63
N GLY A 174 -16.59 -2.32 -6.68
CA GLY A 174 -17.30 -1.08 -6.37
C GLY A 174 -16.35 0.05 -5.95
N VAL A 175 -15.50 -0.20 -4.95
CA VAL A 175 -14.47 0.77 -4.49
C VAL A 175 -13.54 1.18 -5.62
N SER A 176 -13.11 0.22 -6.45
CA SER A 176 -12.24 0.50 -7.60
C SER A 176 -12.92 1.42 -8.62
N ASN A 177 -14.18 1.13 -8.97
CA ASN A 177 -14.96 1.95 -9.90
C ASN A 177 -15.24 3.35 -9.35
N ASP A 178 -15.64 3.47 -8.08
CA ASP A 178 -15.90 4.76 -7.43
C ASP A 178 -14.60 5.56 -7.29
N SER A 179 -13.49 4.88 -6.96
CA SER A 179 -12.18 5.52 -6.90
C SER A 179 -11.75 6.09 -8.25
N ARG A 180 -12.03 5.37 -9.35
CA ARG A 180 -11.77 5.86 -10.70
C ARG A 180 -12.63 7.09 -11.01
N LYS A 181 -13.94 7.06 -10.73
CA LYS A 181 -14.84 8.21 -10.95
C LYS A 181 -14.41 9.44 -10.15
N ILE A 182 -14.06 9.26 -8.87
CA ILE A 182 -13.57 10.36 -8.01
C ILE A 182 -12.29 10.97 -8.59
N ARG A 183 -11.37 10.15 -9.09
CA ARG A 183 -10.15 10.63 -9.75
C ARG A 183 -10.46 11.35 -11.07
N GLU A 184 -11.37 10.82 -11.89
CA GLU A 184 -11.82 11.45 -13.14
C GLU A 184 -12.47 12.82 -12.86
N GLU A 185 -13.39 12.90 -11.90
CA GLU A 185 -14.05 14.15 -11.45
C GLU A 185 -13.04 15.20 -10.97
N ALA A 186 -11.97 14.75 -10.30
CA ALA A 186 -10.90 15.62 -9.81
C ALA A 186 -9.84 15.95 -10.88
N ALA A 187 -10.02 15.47 -12.12
CA ALA A 187 -9.03 15.54 -13.20
C ALA A 187 -7.67 14.89 -12.85
N LEU A 188 -7.66 13.93 -11.92
CA LEU A 188 -6.49 13.14 -11.51
C LEU A 188 -6.20 11.94 -12.42
N GLY A 189 -7.05 11.69 -13.44
CA GLY A 189 -6.97 10.52 -14.33
C GLY A 189 -6.53 10.80 -15.77
N GLY A 190 -6.16 12.03 -16.12
CA GLY A 190 -5.74 12.41 -17.47
C GLY A 190 -4.27 12.07 -17.79
N LEU A 191 -3.88 12.20 -19.07
CA LEU A 191 -2.51 12.00 -19.60
C LEU A 191 -1.43 12.93 -19.02
N THR A 192 -1.78 13.81 -18.09
CA THR A 192 -0.77 14.61 -17.38
C THR A 192 -0.10 13.73 -16.33
N PRO A 193 1.23 13.78 -16.18
CA PRO A 193 1.92 13.07 -15.10
C PRO A 193 1.22 13.36 -13.77
N ALA A 194 0.82 12.28 -13.08
CA ALA A 194 -0.10 12.25 -11.92
C ALA A 194 -0.23 13.57 -11.14
N GLY A 195 -1.20 14.41 -11.52
CA GLY A 195 -1.62 15.58 -10.76
C GLY A 195 -0.68 16.79 -10.82
N VAL A 196 0.27 16.85 -11.76
CA VAL A 196 1.08 18.06 -11.99
C VAL A 196 0.16 19.23 -12.36
N GLY A 197 0.14 20.26 -11.50
CA GLY A 197 -0.63 21.49 -11.71
C GLY A 197 -2.07 21.48 -11.20
N LEU A 198 -2.51 20.42 -10.50
CA LEU A 198 -3.83 20.44 -9.86
C LEU A 198 -3.81 21.25 -8.56
N PRO A 199 -4.86 22.05 -8.29
CA PRO A 199 -4.97 22.77 -7.04
C PRO A 199 -5.00 21.81 -5.83
N PRO A 200 -4.19 22.04 -4.77
CA PRO A 200 -4.11 21.16 -3.60
C PRO A 200 -5.48 20.86 -2.95
N GLU A 201 -6.40 21.81 -2.97
CA GLU A 201 -7.75 21.66 -2.42
C GLU A 201 -8.58 20.62 -3.18
N LYS A 202 -8.43 20.52 -4.51
CA LYS A 202 -9.11 19.49 -5.32
C LYS A 202 -8.57 18.11 -5.02
N VAL A 203 -7.25 17.99 -4.85
CA VAL A 203 -6.59 16.73 -4.48
C VAL A 203 -7.03 16.29 -3.09
N ALA A 204 -7.06 17.20 -2.12
CA ALA A 204 -7.54 16.93 -0.77
C ALA A 204 -9.02 16.49 -0.75
N ALA A 205 -9.89 17.18 -1.48
CA ALA A 205 -11.31 16.81 -1.59
C ALA A 205 -11.51 15.42 -2.23
N ALA A 206 -10.74 15.10 -3.29
CA ALA A 206 -10.78 13.79 -3.91
C ALA A 206 -10.33 12.68 -2.95
N ASN A 207 -9.23 12.90 -2.21
CA ASN A 207 -8.75 11.95 -1.21
C ASN A 207 -9.76 11.74 -0.07
N ALA A 208 -10.41 12.79 0.42
CA ALA A 208 -11.45 12.67 1.43
C ALA A 208 -12.64 11.83 0.93
N LYS A 209 -13.07 12.01 -0.33
CA LYS A 209 -14.10 11.16 -0.96
C LYS A 209 -13.63 9.70 -1.05
N LEU A 210 -12.39 9.45 -1.48
CA LEU A 210 -11.81 8.10 -1.56
C LEU A 210 -11.80 7.41 -0.20
N ASP A 211 -11.39 8.13 0.85
CA ASP A 211 -11.31 7.57 2.20
C ASP A 211 -12.70 7.25 2.75
N LYS A 212 -13.71 8.07 2.45
CA LYS A 212 -15.11 7.78 2.79
C LYS A 212 -15.59 6.48 2.13
N VAL A 213 -15.44 6.35 0.81
CA VAL A 213 -15.83 5.14 0.05
C VAL A 213 -15.14 3.90 0.61
N ARG A 214 -13.84 3.99 0.91
CA ARG A 214 -13.08 2.89 1.50
C ARG A 214 -13.58 2.51 2.89
N LYS A 215 -13.82 3.48 3.77
CA LYS A 215 -14.36 3.22 5.12
C LYS A 215 -15.71 2.52 5.06
N GLU A 216 -16.62 3.00 4.21
CA GLU A 216 -17.95 2.40 4.03
C GLU A 216 -17.87 0.97 3.49
N ALA A 217 -16.98 0.71 2.52
CA ALA A 217 -16.76 -0.63 2.00
C ALA A 217 -16.16 -1.57 3.06
N TRP A 218 -15.31 -1.07 3.96
CA TRP A 218 -14.69 -1.88 5.01
C TRP A 218 -15.71 -2.35 6.03
N VAL A 219 -16.63 -1.48 6.43
CA VAL A 219 -17.77 -1.86 7.30
C VAL A 219 -18.56 -3.01 6.67
N LYS A 220 -18.76 -2.98 5.34
CA LYS A 220 -19.46 -4.06 4.62
C LYS A 220 -18.63 -5.34 4.53
N VAL A 221 -17.32 -5.26 4.33
CA VAL A 221 -16.43 -6.43 4.38
C VAL A 221 -16.45 -7.05 5.77
N GLU A 222 -16.30 -6.26 6.84
CA GLU A 222 -16.38 -6.77 8.22
C GLU A 222 -17.71 -7.46 8.51
N THR A 223 -18.82 -6.93 7.98
CA THR A 223 -20.15 -7.55 8.12
C THR A 223 -20.24 -8.89 7.37
N ALA A 224 -19.52 -9.04 6.26
CA ALA A 224 -19.47 -10.29 5.51
C ALA A 224 -18.60 -11.37 6.17
N LEU A 225 -17.68 -10.99 7.06
CA LEU A 225 -16.84 -11.91 7.82
C LEU A 225 -17.55 -12.44 9.08
N ASN A 226 -17.32 -13.70 9.42
CA ASN A 226 -17.74 -14.24 10.71
C ASN A 226 -16.77 -13.84 11.84
N GLU A 227 -17.15 -14.07 13.10
CA GLU A 227 -16.36 -13.65 14.27
C GLU A 227 -14.93 -14.26 14.30
N SER A 228 -14.78 -15.52 13.87
CA SER A 228 -13.47 -16.17 13.78
C SER A 228 -12.58 -15.47 12.73
N GLN A 229 -13.15 -15.18 11.56
CA GLN A 229 -12.47 -14.47 10.48
C GLN A 229 -12.10 -13.04 10.87
N LYS A 230 -12.97 -12.31 11.58
CA LYS A 230 -12.65 -10.97 12.10
C LYS A 230 -11.47 -11.01 13.06
N LYS A 231 -11.40 -12.01 13.94
CA LYS A 231 -10.27 -12.20 14.86
C LYS A 231 -8.97 -12.48 14.10
N ILE A 232 -9.01 -13.39 13.12
CA ILE A 232 -7.85 -13.70 12.26
C ILE A 232 -7.41 -12.45 11.49
N TRP A 233 -8.36 -11.71 10.91
CA TRP A 233 -8.08 -10.47 10.19
C TRP A 233 -7.37 -9.45 11.09
N LYS A 234 -7.88 -9.23 12.31
CA LYS A 234 -7.25 -8.33 13.28
C LYS A 234 -5.82 -8.75 13.63
N GLU A 235 -5.55 -10.04 13.75
CA GLU A 235 -4.20 -10.55 14.00
C GLU A 235 -3.27 -10.33 12.79
N LEU A 236 -3.78 -10.59 11.58
CA LEU A 236 -3.05 -10.42 10.32
C LEU A 236 -2.66 -8.97 10.05
N VAL A 237 -3.57 -8.02 10.30
CA VAL A 237 -3.30 -6.58 10.06
C VAL A 237 -2.68 -5.88 11.26
N GLY A 238 -2.83 -6.43 12.47
CA GLY A 238 -2.32 -5.84 13.70
C GLY A 238 -2.96 -4.50 14.06
N GLU A 239 -2.23 -3.70 14.86
CA GLU A 239 -2.69 -2.36 15.24
C GLU A 239 -2.74 -1.42 14.04
N PRO A 240 -3.73 -0.52 13.93
CA PRO A 240 -3.78 0.48 12.87
C PRO A 240 -2.48 1.28 12.76
N PHE A 241 -2.06 1.56 11.53
CA PHE A 241 -0.90 2.39 11.22
C PHE A 241 -1.31 3.55 10.32
N ASP A 242 -0.79 4.74 10.61
CA ASP A 242 -1.09 5.92 9.80
C ASP A 242 -0.35 5.88 8.46
N LEU A 243 -1.01 5.33 7.44
CA LEU A 243 -0.46 5.24 6.09
C LEU A 243 -0.19 6.61 5.44
N ALA A 244 -0.72 7.72 5.98
CA ALA A 244 -0.40 9.04 5.48
C ALA A 244 1.07 9.41 5.71
N THR A 245 1.70 8.88 6.77
CA THR A 245 3.12 9.14 7.09
C THR A 245 4.09 8.43 6.16
N LEU A 246 3.62 7.47 5.36
CA LEU A 246 4.44 6.79 4.33
C LEU A 246 4.70 7.69 3.12
N ARG A 247 3.87 8.71 2.93
CA ARG A 247 4.02 9.63 1.81
C ARG A 247 5.25 10.51 2.06
N PRO A 248 6.11 10.72 1.05
CA PRO A 248 7.16 11.70 1.19
C PRO A 248 6.54 13.08 1.43
N THR A 249 6.92 13.70 2.53
CA THR A 249 6.58 15.10 2.77
C THR A 249 7.35 15.96 1.77
N PRO A 250 6.69 16.92 1.10
CA PRO A 250 7.40 17.90 0.28
C PRO A 250 8.53 18.51 1.12
N LYS A 251 9.75 18.55 0.58
CA LYS A 251 10.83 19.30 1.22
C LYS A 251 10.37 20.77 1.22
N LYS A 252 10.26 21.37 2.40
CA LYS A 252 10.04 22.81 2.55
C LYS A 252 11.25 23.58 2.01
#